data_AF-A0A4Q2Z5R5-F1
#
_entry.id   AF-A0A4Q2Z5R5-F1
#
_cell.length_a   1.000
_cell.length_b   1.000
_cell.length_c   1.000
_cell.angle_alpha   90.00
_cell.angle_beta   90.00
_cell.angle_gamma   90.00
#
_symmetry.space_group_name_H-M   'P 1'
#
loop_
_entity.id
_entity.type
_entity.pdbx_description
1 polymer ?
#
loop_
_entity_poly.entity_id
_entity_poly.type
_entity_poly.pdbx_seq_one_letter_code
_entity_poly.pdbx_strand_id
1 'polypeptide(L)'
;GLIDPAWRAGMTELAKRENVMGVKISGMVTEVRDLEIDEATLRAYFEETLTIFGAERVMFGTDWPVCLLRIESYEAWAEMVRDFISEMSPSERSALLDGNAKRAYRL
;
A
#
# COMPACT_ATOMS: atom_id res chain seq x y z
N GLY A 1 8.86 -9.17 -7.32
CA GLY A 1 8.17 -9.96 -6.31
C GLY A 1 7.24 -10.97 -6.93
N LEU A 2 6.85 -12.00 -6.18
CA LEU A 2 5.82 -12.97 -6.59
C LEU A 2 4.46 -12.54 -6.01
N ILE A 3 3.48 -12.34 -6.90
CA ILE A 3 2.11 -11.96 -6.51
C ILE A 3 1.24 -13.22 -6.49
N ASP A 4 0.47 -13.42 -5.42
CA ASP A 4 -0.51 -14.51 -5.35
C ASP A 4 -1.65 -14.27 -6.35
N PRO A 5 -1.88 -15.19 -7.33
CA PRO A 5 -2.95 -15.05 -8.31
C PRO A 5 -4.35 -14.93 -7.70
N ALA A 6 -4.61 -15.62 -6.58
CA ALA A 6 -5.90 -15.58 -5.91
C ALA A 6 -6.14 -14.22 -5.24
N TRP A 7 -5.11 -13.65 -4.60
CA TRP A 7 -5.16 -12.29 -4.07
C TRP A 7 -5.47 -11.30 -5.20
N ARG A 8 -4.73 -11.38 -6.31
CA ARG A 8 -4.89 -10.47 -7.45
C ARG A 8 -6.31 -10.51 -8.00
N ALA A 9 -6.86 -11.71 -8.20
CA ALA A 9 -8.23 -11.89 -8.68
C ALA A 9 -9.25 -11.27 -7.71
N GLY A 10 -9.12 -11.53 -6.40
CA GLY A 10 -10.01 -10.96 -5.39
C GLY A 10 -9.97 -9.43 -5.34
N MET A 11 -8.77 -8.85 -5.33
CA MET A 11 -8.60 -7.39 -5.32
C MET A 11 -9.14 -6.74 -6.60
N THR A 12 -8.96 -7.39 -7.76
CA THR A 12 -9.52 -6.93 -9.04
C THR A 12 -11.05 -6.89 -9.00
N GLU A 13 -11.71 -7.92 -8.44
CA GLU A 13 -13.17 -7.93 -8.31
C GLU A 13 -13.68 -6.88 -7.31
N LEU A 14 -12.95 -6.65 -6.21
CA LEU A 14 -13.28 -5.59 -5.25
C LEU A 14 -13.16 -4.19 -5.87
N ALA A 15 -12.14 -3.95 -6.68
CA ALA A 15 -11.89 -2.65 -7.31
C ALA A 15 -12.99 -2.21 -8.29
N LYS A 16 -13.82 -3.15 -8.79
CA LYS A 16 -14.99 -2.88 -9.65
C LYS A 16 -16.17 -2.29 -8.89
N ARG A 17 -16.17 -2.31 -7.55
CA ARG A 17 -17.31 -1.86 -6.74
C ARG A 17 -17.20 -0.36 -6.46
N GLU A 18 -18.21 0.40 -6.87
CA GLU A 18 -18.24 1.86 -6.73
C GLU A 18 -18.19 2.33 -5.27
N ASN A 19 -18.71 1.52 -4.34
CA ASN A 19 -18.69 1.83 -2.92
C ASN A 19 -17.34 1.53 -2.23
N VAL A 20 -16.39 0.89 -2.93
CA VAL A 20 -15.02 0.72 -2.44
C VAL A 20 -14.24 1.98 -2.80
N MET A 21 -14.23 2.93 -1.86
CA MET A 21 -13.63 4.26 -2.06
C MET A 21 -12.09 4.23 -2.11
N GLY A 22 -11.46 3.20 -1.56
CA GLY A 22 -10.02 3.03 -1.64
C GLY A 22 -9.49 1.80 -0.91
N VAL A 23 -8.20 1.56 -1.09
CA VAL A 23 -7.41 0.47 -0.51
C VAL A 23 -6.27 1.07 0.31
N LYS A 24 -5.96 0.46 1.46
CA LYS A 24 -4.80 0.85 2.26
C LYS A 24 -3.60 -0.03 1.95
N ILE A 25 -2.47 0.62 1.69
CA ILE A 25 -1.14 0.03 1.81
C ILE A 25 -0.75 0.19 3.27
N SER A 26 -1.01 -0.85 4.06
CA SER A 26 -0.75 -0.92 5.49
C SER A 26 -0.56 -2.38 5.93
N GLY A 27 0.21 -2.63 6.98
CA GLY A 27 0.41 -3.98 7.53
C GLY A 27 1.15 -4.96 6.60
N MET A 28 1.68 -4.50 5.45
CA MET A 28 2.32 -5.40 4.48
C MET A 28 3.57 -6.07 5.04
N VAL A 29 4.38 -5.32 5.81
CA VAL A 29 5.59 -5.85 6.45
C VAL A 29 5.29 -6.98 7.44
N THR A 30 4.09 -7.01 8.03
CA THR A 30 3.68 -8.06 8.97
C THR A 30 3.18 -9.33 8.30
N GLU A 31 2.83 -9.28 7.01
CA GLU A 31 2.39 -10.45 6.23
C GLU A 31 3.56 -11.27 5.66
N VAL A 32 4.77 -10.71 5.64
CA VAL A 32 5.98 -11.45 5.24
C VAL A 32 6.30 -12.48 6.31
N ARG A 33 6.25 -13.77 5.94
CA ARG A 33 6.46 -14.88 6.90
C ARG A 33 7.91 -15.33 7.00
N ASP A 34 8.71 -15.09 5.97
CA ASP A 34 10.14 -15.41 5.97
C ASP A 34 10.89 -14.64 7.06
N LEU A 35 12.14 -14.98 7.35
CA LEU A 35 12.91 -14.27 8.38
C LEU A 35 13.25 -12.84 7.97
N GLU A 36 13.60 -12.66 6.70
CA GLU A 36 13.95 -11.36 6.12
C GLU A 36 12.75 -10.77 5.37
N ILE A 37 12.68 -9.44 5.34
CA ILE A 37 11.68 -8.75 4.53
C ILE A 37 12.14 -8.75 3.07
N ASP A 38 11.36 -9.40 2.20
CA ASP A 38 11.55 -9.29 0.75
C ASP A 38 10.91 -7.99 0.22
N GLU A 39 11.71 -6.92 0.16
CA GLU A 39 11.30 -5.62 -0.40
C GLU A 39 10.78 -5.75 -1.83
N ALA A 40 11.36 -6.63 -2.66
CA ALA A 40 10.93 -6.80 -4.04
C ALA A 40 9.52 -7.40 -4.14
N THR A 41 9.11 -8.18 -3.15
CA THR A 41 7.73 -8.65 -3.03
C THR A 41 6.81 -7.55 -2.49
N LEU A 42 7.21 -6.80 -1.48
CA LEU A 42 6.43 -5.64 -1.00
C LEU A 42 6.16 -4.63 -2.12
N ARG A 43 7.19 -4.28 -2.89
CA ARG A 43 7.10 -3.38 -4.05
C ARG A 43 6.15 -3.94 -5.11
N ALA A 44 6.20 -5.24 -5.41
CA ALA A 44 5.31 -5.85 -6.39
C ALA A 44 3.83 -5.77 -5.97
N TYR A 45 3.52 -6.04 -4.71
CA TYR A 45 2.15 -5.87 -4.20
C TYR A 45 1.71 -4.40 -4.17
N PHE A 46 2.62 -3.47 -3.89
CA PHE A 46 2.36 -2.04 -3.95
C PHE A 46 2.01 -1.59 -5.37
N GLU A 47 2.83 -1.94 -6.36
CA GLU A 47 2.64 -1.60 -7.77
C GLU A 47 1.39 -2.25 -8.36
N GLU A 48 1.10 -3.50 -7.99
CA GLU A 48 -0.13 -4.17 -8.43
C GLU A 48 -1.37 -3.53 -7.80
N THR A 49 -1.28 -3.07 -6.54
CA THR A 49 -2.37 -2.32 -5.91
C THR A 49 -2.63 -1.00 -6.63
N LEU A 50 -1.57 -0.27 -7.02
CA LEU A 50 -1.70 0.91 -7.87
C LEU A 50 -2.33 0.58 -9.22
N THR A 51 -1.93 -0.54 -9.85
CA THR A 51 -2.48 -0.99 -11.13
C THR A 51 -3.98 -1.31 -11.04
N ILE A 52 -4.41 -1.97 -9.96
CA ILE A 52 -5.80 -2.40 -9.77
C ILE A 52 -6.70 -1.23 -9.37
N PHE A 53 -6.27 -0.39 -8.43
CA PHE A 53 -7.12 0.65 -7.85
C PHE A 53 -6.94 2.03 -8.47
N GLY A 54 -5.76 2.31 -9.05
CA GLY A 54 -5.33 3.63 -9.48
C GLY A 54 -4.83 4.49 -8.30
N ALA A 55 -3.91 5.41 -8.57
CA ALA A 55 -3.30 6.28 -7.56
C ALA A 55 -4.33 7.09 -6.74
N GLU A 56 -5.49 7.43 -7.32
CA GLU A 56 -6.58 8.14 -6.66
C GLU A 56 -7.36 7.30 -5.65
N ARG A 57 -7.07 6.00 -5.50
CA ARG A 57 -7.77 5.13 -4.54
C ARG A 57 -6.83 4.41 -3.59
N VAL A 58 -5.53 4.67 -3.65
CA VAL A 58 -4.55 4.08 -2.74
C VAL A 58 -4.25 5.03 -1.59
N MET A 59 -4.27 4.54 -0.35
CA MET A 59 -3.95 5.31 0.85
C MET A 59 -2.81 4.64 1.60
N PHE A 60 -1.90 5.42 2.17
CA PHE A 60 -0.86 4.90 3.05
C PHE A 60 -1.32 4.84 4.51
N GLY A 61 -0.88 3.81 5.23
CA GLY A 61 -0.93 3.75 6.69
C GLY A 61 0.16 2.81 7.21
N THR A 62 0.84 3.17 8.29
CA THR A 62 1.97 2.35 8.77
C THR A 62 1.56 1.08 9.49
N ASP A 63 0.33 1.04 10.00
CA ASP A 63 -0.11 0.01 10.96
C ASP A 63 0.73 -0.01 12.24
N TRP A 64 1.26 1.16 12.65
CA TRP A 64 1.94 1.29 13.93
C TRP A 64 0.95 1.13 15.10
N PRO A 65 1.33 0.44 16.19
CA PRO A 65 2.64 -0.14 16.47
C PRO A 65 2.85 -1.57 15.97
N VAL A 66 1.85 -2.18 15.33
CA VAL A 66 1.90 -3.59 14.89
C VAL A 66 3.00 -3.85 13.87
N CYS A 67 3.31 -2.88 13.00
CA CYS A 67 4.43 -2.99 12.06
C CYS A 67 5.76 -3.33 12.75
N LEU A 68 5.96 -2.91 14.01
CA LEU A 68 7.18 -3.15 14.80
C LEU A 68 7.42 -4.64 15.13
N LEU A 69 6.44 -5.51 14.88
CA LEU A 69 6.64 -6.95 14.97
C LEU A 69 7.60 -7.49 13.89
N ARG A 70 7.78 -6.75 12.80
CA ARG A 70 8.56 -7.20 11.63
C ARG A 70 9.57 -6.20 11.12
N ILE A 71 9.38 -4.89 11.37
CA ILE A 71 10.32 -3.85 10.96
C ILE A 71 10.82 -3.05 12.16
N GLU A 72 12.04 -2.53 12.08
CA GLU A 72 12.73 -1.85 13.18
C GLU A 72 12.06 -0.57 13.68
N SER A 73 11.34 0.15 12.80
CA SER A 73 10.72 1.42 13.17
C SER A 73 9.58 1.81 12.21
N TYR A 74 8.73 2.72 12.69
CA TYR A 74 7.76 3.42 11.84
C TYR A 74 8.45 4.11 10.65
N GLU A 75 9.60 4.74 10.91
CA GLU A 75 10.35 5.54 9.92
C GLU A 75 10.87 4.66 8.79
N ALA A 76 11.47 3.51 9.11
CA ALA A 76 11.95 2.56 8.11
C ALA A 76 10.83 2.10 7.17
N TRP A 77 9.62 1.85 7.69
CA TRP A 77 8.48 1.50 6.84
C TRP A 77 8.01 2.68 5.99
N ALA A 78 7.93 3.87 6.60
CA ALA A 78 7.49 5.08 5.90
C ALA A 78 8.46 5.47 4.77
N GLU A 79 9.77 5.42 4.99
CA GLU A 79 10.79 5.72 3.98
C GLU A 79 10.77 4.68 2.85
N MET A 80 10.60 3.39 3.15
CA MET A 80 10.43 2.36 2.11
C MET A 80 9.24 2.68 1.19
N VAL A 81 8.10 3.10 1.74
CA VAL A 81 6.95 3.51 0.91
C VAL A 81 7.22 4.81 0.16
N ARG A 82 7.97 5.77 0.74
CA ARG A 82 8.40 6.98 0.01
C ARG A 82 9.27 6.62 -1.19
N ASP A 83 10.16 5.64 -1.05
CA ASP A 83 10.98 5.14 -2.14
C ASP A 83 10.14 4.47 -3.23
N PHE A 84 9.06 3.76 -2.85
CA PHE A 84 8.14 3.14 -3.82
C PHE A 84 7.41 4.16 -4.70
N ILE A 85 7.16 5.36 -4.18
CA ILE A 85 6.43 6.44 -4.87
C ILE A 85 7.34 7.55 -5.41
N SER A 86 8.66 7.38 -5.32
CA SER A 86 9.65 8.40 -5.69
C SER A 86 9.53 8.84 -7.15
N GLU A 87 9.19 7.93 -8.06
CA GLU A 87 9.02 8.17 -9.49
C GLU A 87 7.60 8.69 -9.87
N MET A 88 6.64 8.68 -8.95
CA MET A 88 5.27 9.15 -9.21
C MET A 88 5.22 10.68 -9.32
N SER A 89 4.17 11.22 -9.95
CA SER A 89 3.99 12.67 -9.99
C SER A 89 3.75 13.28 -8.59
N PRO A 90 4.06 14.57 -8.37
CA PRO A 90 3.76 15.23 -7.11
C PRO A 90 2.29 15.14 -6.68
N SER A 91 1.36 15.21 -7.64
CA SER A 91 -0.09 15.06 -7.38
C SER A 91 -0.44 13.65 -6.91
N GLU A 92 0.08 12.61 -7.55
CA GLU A 92 -0.22 11.23 -7.14
C GLU A 92 0.38 10.92 -5.77
N ARG A 93 1.60 11.40 -5.47
CA ARG A 93 2.19 11.29 -4.13
C ARG A 93 1.33 11.96 -3.07
N SER A 94 0.86 13.18 -3.34
CA SER A 94 0.00 13.91 -2.40
C SER A 94 -1.37 13.26 -2.22
N ALA A 95 -1.93 12.68 -3.27
CA ALA A 95 -3.17 11.92 -3.20
C ALA A 95 -2.99 10.68 -2.30
N LEU A 96 -1.93 9.91 -2.52
CA LEU A 96 -1.66 8.66 -1.80
C LEU A 96 -1.35 8.87 -0.31
N LEU A 97 -0.52 9.87 0.00
CA LEU A 97 -0.05 10.13 1.36
C LEU A 97 -1.06 10.88 2.24
N ASP A 98 -2.04 11.57 1.66
CA ASP A 98 -2.96 12.44 2.41
C ASP A 98 -4.34 12.59 1.76
N GLY A 99 -4.40 13.01 0.49
CA GLY A 99 -5.63 13.46 -0.16
C GLY A 99 -6.74 12.40 -0.24
N ASN A 100 -6.37 11.16 -0.57
CA ASN A 100 -7.31 10.05 -0.69
C ASN A 100 -7.95 9.69 0.66
N ALA A 101 -7.17 9.73 1.74
CA ALA A 101 -7.66 9.49 3.08
C ALA A 101 -8.63 10.60 3.50
N LYS A 102 -8.27 11.87 3.31
CA LYS A 102 -9.17 13.00 3.61
C LYS A 102 -10.50 12.89 2.88
N ARG A 103 -10.48 12.57 1.59
CA ARG A 103 -11.70 12.38 0.79
C ARG A 103 -12.55 11.21 1.28
N ALA A 104 -11.93 10.06 1.56
CA ALA A 104 -12.64 8.86 2.00
C ALA A 104 -13.24 9.01 3.41
N TYR A 105 -12.51 9.63 4.34
CA TYR A 105 -12.92 9.80 5.73
C TYR A 105 -13.64 11.12 6.03
N ARG A 106 -13.74 12.03 5.04
CA ARG A 106 -14.36 13.36 5.18
C ARG A 106 -13.70 14.22 6.26
N LEU A 107 -12.37 14.29 6.22
CA LEU A 107 -11.52 15.09 7.12
C LEU A 107 -11.30 16.51 6.61
#